data_AF-A0A2N8KNG6-F1
#
_entry.id   AF-A0A2N8KNG6-F1
#
_cell.length_a   1.000
_cell.length_b   1.000
_cell.length_c   1.000
_cell.angle_alpha   90.00
_cell.angle_beta   90.00
_cell.angle_gamma   90.00
#
_symmetry.space_group_name_H-M   'P 1'
#
loop_
_entity.id
_entity.type
_entity.pdbx_description
1 polymer ?
#
loop_
_entity_poly.entity_id
_entity_poly.type
_entity_poly.pdbx_seq_one_letter_code
_entity_poly.pdbx_strand_id
1 'polypeptide(L)'
;MATSSTQAVPETRDVPEHVAIIMDGNGRWATRRLLPRTAGHAKGVQAVRRVVEACGRAGVRYLTLFAFSSENWRRPAEEVSLLMRLFVQALEREVGKLEEQGVRLHVIGDLSAFEPRLQELIFAAQERTAHNDRLHLTVAANYGGRWDILQATRAMLAAEPSLATQPQLVDEARLSRHLSMAWAPEPDLFIRTGGEQRISNFLIWQMAYAEFYFTDRYWPDFGAAELQAAFDWYRTRERRFGRTSAQLHEDGAK
;
A
#
# COMPACT_ATOMS: atom_id res chain seq x y z
N MET A 1 -2.57 9.92 15.74
CA MET A 1 -2.94 9.87 14.31
C MET A 1 -1.97 10.77 13.58
N ALA A 2 -1.44 10.33 12.44
CA ALA A 2 -0.62 11.19 11.59
C ALA A 2 -1.49 12.31 11.01
N THR A 3 -0.99 13.54 11.02
CA THR A 3 -1.68 14.68 10.39
C THR A 3 -1.50 14.57 8.88
N SER A 4 -2.57 14.80 8.11
CA SER A 4 -2.52 14.75 6.65
C SER A 4 -1.62 15.86 6.08
N SER A 5 -0.95 15.56 4.97
CA SER A 5 -0.13 16.53 4.22
C SER A 5 -0.93 17.70 3.64
N THR A 6 -2.26 17.59 3.58
CA THR A 6 -3.18 18.67 3.21
C THR A 6 -3.46 19.64 4.36
N GLN A 7 -3.23 19.21 5.61
CA GLN A 7 -3.55 19.98 6.83
C GLN A 7 -2.31 20.57 7.49
N ALA A 8 -1.17 19.90 7.35
CA ALA A 8 0.13 20.38 7.83
C ALA A 8 1.23 19.93 6.89
N VAL A 9 2.34 20.67 6.85
CA VAL A 9 3.49 20.26 6.04
C VAL A 9 4.33 19.25 6.83
N PRO A 10 4.52 18.04 6.31
CA PRO A 10 5.29 17.01 7.00
C PRO A 10 6.80 17.31 6.93
N GLU A 11 7.56 16.75 7.88
CA GLU A 11 9.02 16.68 7.76
C GLU A 11 9.40 15.83 6.53
N THR A 12 10.32 16.34 5.73
CA THR A 12 10.87 15.59 4.59
C THR A 12 12.08 14.77 5.03
N ARG A 13 12.15 13.52 4.58
CA ARG A 13 13.25 12.60 4.87
C ARG A 13 13.84 12.07 3.56
N ASP A 14 15.12 11.70 3.62
CA ASP A 14 15.82 11.09 2.48
C ASP A 14 15.34 9.66 2.19
N VAL A 15 14.89 8.95 3.23
CA VAL A 15 14.25 7.64 3.10
C VAL A 15 12.75 7.85 3.32
N PRO A 16 11.89 7.42 2.38
CA PRO A 16 10.45 7.53 2.56
C PRO A 16 10.02 6.72 3.79
N GLU A 17 9.23 7.33 4.67
CA GLU A 17 8.69 6.65 5.84
C GLU A 17 7.64 5.63 5.42
N HIS A 18 6.82 5.99 4.43
CA HIS A 18 5.78 5.13 3.86
C HIS A 18 5.94 4.95 2.34
N VAL A 19 6.15 3.71 1.91
CA VAL A 19 6.20 3.30 0.50
C VAL A 19 4.94 2.53 0.12
N ALA A 20 4.27 2.94 -0.95
CA ALA A 20 3.11 2.24 -1.51
C ALA A 20 3.46 1.67 -2.90
N ILE A 21 3.20 0.38 -3.15
CA ILE A 21 3.64 -0.30 -4.38
C ILE A 21 2.49 -1.01 -5.10
N ILE A 22 2.32 -0.72 -6.38
CA ILE A 22 1.53 -1.55 -7.31
C ILE A 22 2.45 -2.57 -7.98
N MET A 23 2.24 -3.84 -7.62
CA MET A 23 3.00 -5.01 -8.05
C MET A 23 2.58 -5.51 -9.45
N ASP A 24 2.64 -4.64 -10.47
CA ASP A 24 2.21 -4.94 -11.83
C ASP A 24 3.33 -5.61 -12.67
N GLY A 25 2.94 -6.34 -13.72
CA GLY A 25 3.85 -7.01 -14.65
C GLY A 25 3.97 -8.51 -14.49
N ASN A 26 3.38 -9.13 -13.46
CA ASN A 26 3.47 -10.59 -13.20
C ASN A 26 3.13 -11.45 -14.42
N GLY A 27 1.95 -11.25 -15.01
CA GLY A 27 1.51 -12.02 -16.17
C GLY A 27 2.36 -11.77 -17.42
N ARG A 28 2.74 -10.51 -17.68
CA ARG A 28 3.58 -10.12 -18.82
C ARG A 28 4.99 -10.71 -18.71
N TRP A 29 5.54 -10.74 -17.50
CA TRP A 29 6.83 -11.36 -17.21
C TRP A 29 6.85 -12.85 -17.58
N ALA A 30 5.78 -13.58 -17.26
CA ALA A 30 5.64 -14.99 -17.58
C ALA A 30 5.45 -15.21 -19.09
N THR A 31 4.57 -14.44 -19.73
CA THR A 31 4.32 -14.54 -21.18
C THR A 31 5.58 -14.28 -22.00
N ARG A 32 6.40 -13.29 -21.64
CA ARG A 32 7.68 -13.02 -22.33
C ARG A 32 8.69 -14.18 -22.24
N ARG A 33 8.51 -15.08 -21.27
CA ARG A 33 9.35 -16.25 -21.03
C ARG A 33 8.69 -17.56 -21.48
N LEU A 34 7.58 -17.49 -22.20
CA LEU A 34 6.79 -18.65 -22.64
C LEU A 34 6.30 -19.52 -21.47
N LEU A 35 6.06 -18.90 -20.31
CA LEU A 35 5.55 -19.55 -19.09
C LEU A 35 4.07 -19.23 -18.87
N PRO A 36 3.32 -20.10 -18.17
CA PRO A 36 1.96 -19.76 -17.74
C PRO A 36 1.98 -18.56 -16.80
N ARG A 37 0.95 -17.70 -16.87
CA ARG A 37 0.80 -16.50 -16.01
C ARG A 37 0.99 -16.79 -14.51
N THR A 38 0.59 -18.00 -14.10
CA THR A 38 0.69 -18.53 -12.75
C THR A 38 2.14 -18.53 -12.22
N ALA A 39 3.12 -18.83 -13.07
CA ALA A 39 4.54 -18.80 -12.74
C ALA A 39 5.01 -17.38 -12.41
N GLY A 40 4.47 -16.38 -13.10
CA GLY A 40 4.71 -14.97 -12.84
C GLY A 40 4.23 -14.56 -11.44
N HIS A 41 3.01 -14.96 -11.07
CA HIS A 41 2.48 -14.68 -9.73
C HIS A 41 3.27 -15.38 -8.62
N ALA A 42 3.68 -16.64 -8.82
CA ALA A 42 4.54 -17.35 -7.87
C ALA A 42 5.90 -16.65 -7.67
N LYS A 43 6.51 -16.16 -8.75
CA LYS A 43 7.72 -15.32 -8.66
C LYS A 43 7.44 -13.96 -8.02
N GLY A 44 6.25 -13.41 -8.23
CA GLY A 44 5.80 -12.19 -7.56
C GLY A 44 5.76 -12.32 -6.03
N VAL A 45 5.34 -13.47 -5.49
CA VAL A 45 5.40 -13.72 -4.04
C VAL A 45 6.85 -13.72 -3.54
N GLN A 46 7.80 -14.24 -4.32
CA GLN A 46 9.22 -14.17 -3.97
C GLN A 46 9.75 -12.72 -3.99
N ALA A 47 9.25 -11.89 -4.90
CA ALA A 47 9.60 -10.46 -4.94
C ALA A 47 9.09 -9.69 -3.72
N VAL A 48 7.88 -10.02 -3.21
CA VAL A 48 7.36 -9.45 -1.96
C VAL A 48 8.36 -9.63 -0.82
N ARG A 49 8.86 -10.85 -0.59
CA ARG A 49 9.85 -11.12 0.47
C ARG A 49 11.09 -10.24 0.33
N ARG A 50 11.67 -10.17 -0.88
CA ARG A 50 12.88 -9.36 -1.13
C ARG A 50 12.65 -7.87 -0.85
N VAL A 51 11.47 -7.35 -1.23
CA VAL A 51 11.12 -5.95 -1.02
C VAL A 51 10.85 -5.65 0.46
N VAL A 52 10.12 -6.52 1.17
CA VAL A 52 9.90 -6.39 2.62
C VAL A 52 11.22 -6.31 3.37
N GLU A 53 12.15 -7.23 3.08
CA GLU A 53 13.48 -7.24 3.68
C GLU A 53 14.30 -5.99 3.31
N ALA A 54 14.24 -5.55 2.06
CA ALA A 54 14.96 -4.36 1.60
C ALA A 54 14.43 -3.08 2.25
N CYS A 55 13.11 -2.92 2.35
CA CYS A 55 12.44 -1.83 3.08
C CYS A 55 12.87 -1.82 4.55
N GLY A 56 12.81 -2.97 5.23
CA GLY A 56 13.20 -3.09 6.63
C GLY A 56 14.68 -2.82 6.90
N ARG A 57 15.58 -3.05 5.93
CA ARG A 57 17.00 -2.65 6.00
C ARG A 57 17.21 -1.17 5.72
N ALA A 58 16.43 -0.58 4.82
CA ALA A 58 16.54 0.82 4.45
C ALA A 58 15.95 1.78 5.50
N GLY A 59 15.16 1.27 6.46
CA GLY A 59 14.52 2.09 7.50
C GLY A 59 13.11 2.58 7.14
N VAL A 60 12.49 2.01 6.10
CA VAL A 60 11.07 2.24 5.80
C VAL A 60 10.23 1.70 6.96
N ARG A 61 9.27 2.49 7.43
CA ARG A 61 8.39 2.12 8.57
C ARG A 61 7.06 1.54 8.11
N TYR A 62 6.56 1.95 6.95
CA TYR A 62 5.28 1.50 6.39
C TYR A 62 5.46 1.07 4.93
N LEU A 63 5.03 -0.15 4.61
CA LEU A 63 5.03 -0.68 3.25
C LEU A 63 3.62 -1.16 2.90
N THR A 64 2.97 -0.52 1.93
CA THR A 64 1.64 -0.94 1.45
C THR A 64 1.73 -1.55 0.06
N LEU A 65 1.31 -2.80 -0.08
CA LEU A 65 1.35 -3.55 -1.34
C LEU A 65 -0.06 -3.74 -1.91
N PHE A 66 -0.26 -3.39 -3.19
CA PHE A 66 -1.53 -3.62 -3.85
C PHE A 66 -1.60 -5.04 -4.44
N ALA A 67 -2.20 -5.97 -3.70
CA ALA A 67 -2.23 -7.39 -4.06
C ALA A 67 -3.43 -7.76 -4.94
N PHE A 68 -4.63 -7.24 -4.63
CA PHE A 68 -5.85 -7.55 -5.37
C PHE A 68 -6.83 -6.38 -5.32
N SER A 69 -7.20 -5.82 -6.48
CA SER A 69 -8.16 -4.71 -6.54
C SER A 69 -9.62 -5.20 -6.58
N SER A 70 -10.56 -4.36 -6.17
CA SER A 70 -12.00 -4.66 -6.31
C SER A 70 -12.42 -4.92 -7.77
N GLU A 71 -11.70 -4.37 -8.74
CA GLU A 71 -11.97 -4.63 -10.17
C GLU A 71 -11.37 -5.96 -10.67
N ASN A 72 -10.48 -6.61 -9.90
CA ASN A 72 -9.89 -7.89 -10.29
C ASN A 72 -10.89 -9.06 -10.27
N TRP A 73 -12.06 -8.90 -9.65
CA TRP A 73 -13.17 -9.84 -9.78
C TRP A 73 -13.70 -10.00 -11.22
N ARG A 74 -13.39 -9.06 -12.12
CA ARG A 74 -13.74 -9.15 -13.55
C ARG A 74 -12.83 -10.08 -14.35
N ARG A 75 -11.77 -10.62 -13.74
CA ARG A 75 -10.87 -11.58 -14.39
C ARG A 75 -11.53 -12.97 -14.47
N PRO A 76 -11.00 -13.88 -15.32
CA PRO A 76 -11.49 -15.25 -15.35
C PRO A 76 -11.48 -15.91 -13.96
N ALA A 77 -12.55 -16.64 -13.64
CA ALA A 77 -12.75 -17.24 -12.31
C ALA A 77 -11.59 -18.16 -11.88
N GLU A 78 -10.94 -18.82 -12.83
CA GLU A 78 -9.75 -19.64 -12.58
C GLU A 78 -8.54 -18.79 -12.13
N GLU A 79 -8.34 -17.61 -12.72
CA GLU A 79 -7.27 -16.69 -12.31
C GLU A 79 -7.54 -16.11 -10.92
N VAL A 80 -8.80 -15.73 -10.64
CA VAL A 80 -9.20 -15.25 -9.30
C VAL A 80 -8.99 -16.33 -8.25
N SER A 81 -9.50 -17.54 -8.48
CA SER A 81 -9.35 -18.69 -7.57
C SER A 81 -7.88 -19.02 -7.31
N LEU A 82 -7.03 -18.91 -8.32
CA LEU A 82 -5.59 -19.10 -8.16
C LEU A 82 -4.96 -18.02 -7.29
N LEU A 83 -5.30 -16.75 -7.51
CA LEU A 83 -4.78 -15.64 -6.71
C LEU A 83 -5.15 -15.80 -5.24
N MET A 84 -6.38 -16.24 -4.95
CA MET A 84 -6.81 -16.55 -3.57
C MET A 84 -6.00 -17.69 -2.96
N ARG A 85 -5.77 -18.78 -3.69
CA ARG A 85 -4.91 -19.89 -3.21
C ARG A 85 -3.48 -19.45 -2.95
N LEU A 86 -2.91 -18.62 -3.81
CA LEU A 86 -1.56 -18.08 -3.60
C LEU A 86 -1.49 -17.16 -2.38
N PHE A 87 -2.56 -16.39 -2.12
CA PHE A 87 -2.64 -15.55 -0.94
C PHE A 87 -2.70 -16.38 0.36
N VAL A 88 -3.56 -17.41 0.40
CA VAL A 88 -3.60 -18.39 1.51
C VAL A 88 -2.21 -19.01 1.75
N GLN A 89 -1.58 -19.52 0.69
CA GLN A 89 -0.26 -20.14 0.80
C GLN A 89 0.82 -19.18 1.28
N ALA A 90 0.76 -17.90 0.85
CA ALA A 90 1.68 -16.88 1.32
C ALA A 90 1.45 -16.61 2.81
N LEU A 91 0.21 -16.41 3.27
CA LEU A 91 -0.07 -16.20 4.69
C LEU A 91 0.42 -17.37 5.55
N GLU A 92 0.08 -18.60 5.19
CA GLU A 92 0.47 -19.81 5.94
C GLU A 92 2.00 -19.99 6.01
N ARG A 93 2.74 -19.63 4.95
CA ARG A 93 4.21 -19.80 4.88
C ARG A 93 5.02 -18.63 5.39
N GLU A 94 4.51 -17.41 5.26
CA GLU A 94 5.26 -16.18 5.56
C GLU A 94 5.05 -15.67 6.98
N VAL A 95 3.89 -15.91 7.59
CA VAL A 95 3.52 -15.24 8.85
C VAL A 95 4.56 -15.42 9.96
N GLY A 96 5.14 -16.62 10.10
CA GLY A 96 6.18 -16.86 11.11
C GLY A 96 7.47 -16.09 10.84
N LYS A 97 7.85 -15.93 9.57
CA LYS A 97 9.02 -15.12 9.20
C LYS A 97 8.76 -13.64 9.42
N LEU A 98 7.55 -13.17 9.10
CA LEU A 98 7.16 -11.79 9.38
C LEU A 98 7.22 -11.49 10.87
N GLU A 99 6.72 -12.41 11.70
CA GLU A 99 6.80 -12.32 13.16
C GLU A 99 8.26 -12.22 13.64
N GLU A 100 9.13 -13.16 13.25
CA GLU A 100 10.55 -13.18 13.60
C GLU A 100 11.32 -11.93 13.12
N GLN A 101 10.92 -11.35 11.99
CA GLN A 101 11.53 -10.15 11.42
C GLN A 101 11.06 -8.85 12.07
N GLY A 102 10.12 -8.90 13.04
CA GLY A 102 9.55 -7.71 13.66
C GLY A 102 8.54 -6.99 12.77
N VAL A 103 7.97 -7.66 11.78
CA VAL A 103 6.96 -7.10 10.87
C VAL A 103 5.58 -7.24 11.47
N ARG A 104 4.81 -6.16 11.45
CA ARG A 104 3.37 -6.15 11.80
C ARG A 104 2.54 -6.16 10.54
N LEU A 105 1.75 -7.22 10.35
CA LEU A 105 0.91 -7.39 9.18
C LEU A 105 -0.45 -6.69 9.38
N HIS A 106 -0.90 -6.01 8.33
CA HIS A 106 -2.25 -5.48 8.19
C HIS A 106 -2.82 -5.90 6.84
N VAL A 107 -4.12 -6.20 6.77
CA VAL A 107 -4.82 -6.46 5.52
C VAL A 107 -6.03 -5.53 5.42
N ILE A 108 -6.07 -4.72 4.36
CA ILE A 108 -7.14 -3.74 4.13
C ILE A 108 -7.93 -4.09 2.87
N GLY A 109 -9.19 -3.66 2.82
CA GLY A 109 -10.13 -3.93 1.73
C GLY A 109 -11.38 -4.66 2.20
N ASP A 110 -12.22 -5.08 1.27
CA ASP A 110 -13.44 -5.82 1.59
C ASP A 110 -13.14 -7.31 1.78
N LEU A 111 -12.83 -7.68 3.02
CA LEU A 111 -12.51 -9.06 3.41
C LEU A 111 -13.74 -9.97 3.43
N SER A 112 -14.95 -9.41 3.50
CA SER A 112 -16.19 -10.18 3.58
C SER A 112 -16.48 -10.97 2.31
N ALA A 113 -15.89 -10.56 1.18
CA ALA A 113 -15.97 -11.24 -0.10
C ALA A 113 -15.12 -12.51 -0.19
N PHE A 114 -14.24 -12.77 0.77
CA PHE A 114 -13.39 -13.96 0.80
C PHE A 114 -14.07 -15.13 1.51
N GLU A 115 -13.64 -16.36 1.20
CA GLU A 115 -14.12 -17.54 1.92
C GLU A 115 -13.77 -17.47 3.42
N PRO A 116 -14.63 -17.99 4.33
CA PRO A 116 -14.43 -17.88 5.77
C PRO A 116 -13.04 -18.30 6.26
N ARG A 117 -12.50 -19.40 5.70
CA ARG A 117 -11.15 -19.88 6.02
C ARG A 117 -10.07 -18.83 5.76
N LEU A 118 -10.15 -18.09 4.65
CA LEU A 118 -9.17 -17.04 4.34
C LEU A 118 -9.33 -15.85 5.29
N GLN A 119 -10.56 -15.49 5.67
CA GLN A 119 -10.81 -14.44 6.66
C GLN A 119 -10.18 -14.80 8.03
N GLU A 120 -10.37 -16.04 8.48
CA GLU A 120 -9.76 -16.56 9.72
C GLU A 120 -8.23 -16.52 9.68
N LEU A 121 -7.62 -16.96 8.57
CA LEU A 121 -6.16 -16.92 8.39
C LEU A 121 -5.61 -15.48 8.41
N ILE A 122 -6.31 -14.54 7.77
CA ILE A 122 -5.93 -13.12 7.80
C ILE A 122 -5.98 -12.59 9.23
N PHE A 123 -7.08 -12.85 9.96
CA PHE A 123 -7.24 -12.40 11.34
C PHE A 123 -6.14 -12.95 12.25
N ALA A 124 -5.93 -14.27 12.21
CA ALA A 124 -4.89 -14.93 13.01
C ALA A 124 -3.47 -14.40 12.69
N ALA A 125 -3.17 -14.10 11.42
CA ALA A 125 -1.88 -13.55 11.03
C ALA A 125 -1.66 -12.11 11.53
N GLN A 126 -2.71 -11.28 11.52
CA GLN A 126 -2.64 -9.92 12.06
C GLN A 126 -2.48 -9.95 13.59
N GLU A 127 -3.22 -10.79 14.30
CA GLU A 127 -3.08 -10.94 15.77
C GLU A 127 -1.69 -11.41 16.16
N ARG A 128 -1.18 -12.46 15.48
CA ARG A 128 0.14 -13.02 15.74
C ARG A 128 1.26 -11.99 15.59
N THR A 129 1.11 -11.05 14.66
CA THR A 129 2.11 -10.01 14.39
C THR A 129 1.79 -8.66 15.06
N ALA A 130 0.73 -8.56 15.86
CA ALA A 130 0.24 -7.28 16.39
C ALA A 130 1.21 -6.56 17.34
N HIS A 131 2.09 -7.33 18.00
CA HIS A 131 3.08 -6.82 18.94
C HIS A 131 4.34 -6.23 18.27
N ASN A 132 4.50 -6.46 16.96
CA ASN A 132 5.64 -5.98 16.20
C ASN A 132 5.50 -4.50 15.81
N ASP A 133 6.64 -3.82 15.63
CA ASP A 133 6.68 -2.39 15.29
C ASP A 133 7.86 -2.00 14.37
N ARG A 134 8.66 -2.97 13.90
CA ARG A 134 9.84 -2.64 13.06
C ARG A 134 9.43 -2.16 11.67
N LEU A 135 8.45 -2.82 11.08
CA LEU A 135 7.87 -2.49 9.78
C LEU A 135 6.38 -2.84 9.79
N HIS A 136 5.54 -1.91 9.39
CA HIS A 136 4.12 -2.15 9.13
C HIS A 136 3.97 -2.57 7.67
N LEU A 137 3.68 -3.85 7.44
CA LEU A 137 3.36 -4.38 6.12
C LEU A 137 1.84 -4.39 5.95
N THR A 138 1.33 -3.59 5.03
CA THR A 138 -0.08 -3.58 4.65
C THR A 138 -0.28 -4.27 3.31
N VAL A 139 -1.18 -5.25 3.26
CA VAL A 139 -1.64 -5.87 2.02
C VAL A 139 -3.04 -5.38 1.68
N ALA A 140 -3.17 -4.65 0.57
CA ALA A 140 -4.46 -4.22 0.06
C ALA A 140 -5.08 -5.33 -0.81
N ALA A 141 -6.13 -5.97 -0.30
CA ALA A 141 -6.79 -7.14 -0.88
C ALA A 141 -8.31 -6.90 -1.01
N ASN A 142 -8.83 -7.09 -2.23
CA ASN A 142 -10.18 -6.63 -2.60
C ASN A 142 -10.41 -5.15 -2.24
N TYR A 143 -9.39 -4.34 -2.48
CA TYR A 143 -9.35 -2.94 -2.12
C TYR A 143 -9.53 -2.04 -3.34
N GLY A 144 -10.17 -0.89 -3.13
CA GLY A 144 -10.15 0.24 -4.07
C GLY A 144 -10.34 1.54 -3.30
N GLY A 145 -9.66 2.61 -3.69
CA GLY A 145 -9.70 3.91 -3.02
C GLY A 145 -11.10 4.52 -3.03
N ARG A 146 -11.85 4.35 -4.13
CA ARG A 146 -13.27 4.76 -4.16
C ARG A 146 -14.13 3.96 -3.18
N TRP A 147 -13.85 2.67 -3.05
CA TRP A 147 -14.53 1.82 -2.08
C TRP A 147 -14.19 2.27 -0.65
N ASP A 148 -12.92 2.57 -0.38
CA ASP A 148 -12.42 3.01 0.92
C ASP A 148 -13.08 4.32 1.38
N ILE A 149 -13.14 5.32 0.50
CA ILE A 149 -13.84 6.60 0.77
C ILE A 149 -15.33 6.36 1.04
N LEU A 150 -15.98 5.45 0.29
CA LEU A 150 -17.40 5.15 0.48
C LEU A 150 -17.65 4.46 1.84
N GLN A 151 -16.81 3.50 2.22
CA GLN A 151 -16.93 2.85 3.53
C GLN A 151 -16.62 3.84 4.67
N ALA A 152 -15.60 4.67 4.52
CA ALA A 152 -15.25 5.71 5.50
C ALA A 152 -16.41 6.69 5.71
N THR A 153 -17.06 7.13 4.63
CA THR A 153 -18.23 8.00 4.69
C THR A 153 -19.38 7.34 5.44
N ARG A 154 -19.67 6.06 5.14
CA ARG A 154 -20.74 5.30 5.83
C ARG A 154 -20.43 5.12 7.31
N ALA A 155 -19.19 4.76 7.65
CA ALA A 155 -18.75 4.59 9.03
C ALA A 155 -18.80 5.91 9.82
N MET A 156 -18.41 7.02 9.20
CA MET A 156 -18.49 8.36 9.78
C MET A 156 -19.94 8.75 10.11
N LEU A 157 -20.87 8.57 9.17
CA LEU A 157 -22.29 8.88 9.39
C LEU A 157 -22.95 7.95 10.42
N ALA A 158 -22.51 6.68 10.50
CA ALA A 158 -22.97 5.75 11.52
C ALA A 158 -22.44 6.13 12.93
N ALA A 159 -21.20 6.59 13.02
CA ALA A 159 -20.58 7.02 14.26
C ALA A 159 -21.12 8.38 14.75
N GLU A 160 -21.42 9.30 13.83
CA GLU A 160 -21.92 10.65 14.12
C GLU A 160 -23.14 11.01 13.25
N PRO A 161 -24.35 10.49 13.55
CA PRO A 161 -25.55 10.69 12.71
C PRO A 161 -25.96 12.15 12.50
N SER A 162 -25.59 13.06 13.42
CA SER A 162 -25.85 14.50 13.28
C SER A 162 -25.15 15.12 12.07
N LEU A 163 -24.07 14.52 11.56
CA LEU A 163 -23.38 15.01 10.36
C LEU A 163 -24.27 14.91 9.10
N ALA A 164 -25.25 14.00 9.08
CA ALA A 164 -26.20 13.89 7.97
C ALA A 164 -27.12 15.12 7.85
N THR A 165 -27.39 15.81 8.96
CA THR A 165 -28.22 17.02 8.99
C THR A 165 -27.39 18.31 9.06
N GLN A 166 -26.07 18.19 9.21
CA GLN A 166 -25.12 19.31 9.30
C GLN A 166 -23.89 19.07 8.42
N PRO A 167 -24.05 18.97 7.08
CA PRO A 167 -22.98 18.58 6.18
C PRO A 167 -21.77 19.54 6.20
N GLN A 168 -21.97 20.80 6.60
CA GLN A 168 -20.89 21.79 6.79
C GLN A 168 -19.89 21.42 7.90
N LEU A 169 -20.25 20.50 8.80
CA LEU A 169 -19.35 20.00 9.84
C LEU A 169 -18.45 18.86 9.35
N VAL A 170 -18.69 18.32 8.14
CA VAL A 170 -17.84 17.29 7.55
C VAL A 170 -16.57 17.95 7.01
N ASP A 171 -15.43 17.48 7.50
CA ASP A 171 -14.10 17.92 7.09
C ASP A 171 -13.18 16.72 6.83
N GLU A 172 -11.97 17.01 6.32
CA GLU A 172 -10.97 15.98 6.03
C GLU A 172 -10.53 15.21 7.27
N ALA A 173 -10.47 15.86 8.44
CA ALA A 173 -10.02 15.24 9.69
C ALA A 173 -11.03 14.19 10.17
N ARG A 174 -12.34 14.48 10.05
CA ARG A 174 -13.42 13.56 10.39
C ARG A 174 -13.44 12.38 9.46
N LEU A 175 -13.42 12.60 8.14
CA LEU A 175 -13.43 11.49 7.17
C LEU A 175 -12.20 10.59 7.32
N SER A 176 -11.01 11.18 7.47
CA SER A 176 -9.74 10.43 7.48
C SER A 176 -9.62 9.43 8.62
N ARG A 177 -10.32 9.65 9.75
CA ARG A 177 -10.39 8.71 10.89
C ARG A 177 -11.06 7.39 10.55
N HIS A 178 -11.88 7.38 9.51
CA HIS A 178 -12.66 6.20 9.10
C HIS A 178 -12.11 5.52 7.84
N LEU A 179 -11.03 6.04 7.24
CA LEU A 179 -10.33 5.37 6.14
C LEU A 179 -9.62 4.11 6.64
N SER A 180 -9.46 3.12 5.77
CA SER A 180 -8.81 1.83 6.10
C SER A 180 -7.38 1.97 6.63
N MET A 181 -6.73 3.11 6.38
CA MET A 181 -5.35 3.42 6.74
C MET A 181 -5.24 4.58 7.75
N ALA A 182 -6.30 4.91 8.49
CA ALA A 182 -6.31 6.01 9.47
C ALA A 182 -5.21 5.94 10.56
N TRP A 183 -4.62 4.75 10.74
CA TRP A 183 -3.56 4.46 11.72
C TRP A 183 -2.14 4.69 11.17
N ALA A 184 -1.96 4.84 9.86
CA ALA A 184 -0.67 5.01 9.20
C ALA A 184 -0.48 6.45 8.69
N PRO A 185 0.77 6.93 8.53
CA PRO A 185 1.04 8.15 7.77
C PRO A 185 0.67 7.96 6.29
N GLU A 186 0.47 9.07 5.58
CA GLU A 186 0.24 9.04 4.13
C GLU A 186 1.50 8.54 3.38
N PRO A 187 1.36 7.85 2.22
CA PRO A 187 2.51 7.43 1.43
C PRO A 187 3.39 8.61 1.02
N ASP A 188 4.69 8.46 1.26
CA ASP A 188 5.68 9.38 0.74
C ASP A 188 5.98 9.13 -0.74
N LEU A 189 6.15 7.84 -1.06
CA LEU A 189 6.60 7.35 -2.34
C LEU A 189 5.64 6.27 -2.82
N PHE A 190 5.03 6.50 -3.96
CA PHE A 190 4.31 5.51 -4.73
C PHE A 190 5.21 4.93 -5.82
N ILE A 191 5.28 3.61 -5.91
CA ILE A 191 6.00 2.88 -6.94
C ILE A 191 5.02 2.04 -7.75
N ARG A 192 5.15 2.09 -9.07
CA ARG A 192 4.46 1.14 -9.95
C ARG A 192 5.41 0.49 -10.94
N THR A 193 5.39 -0.84 -10.93
CA THR A 193 6.17 -1.69 -11.84
C THR A 193 5.43 -1.97 -13.14
N GLY A 194 6.15 -2.46 -14.15
CA GLY A 194 5.61 -2.96 -15.41
C GLY A 194 5.21 -1.91 -16.45
N GLY A 195 5.72 -0.69 -16.33
CA GLY A 195 5.69 0.35 -17.37
C GLY A 195 4.38 1.15 -17.48
N GLU A 196 3.37 0.85 -16.67
CA GLU A 196 2.10 1.57 -16.70
C GLU A 196 2.15 2.83 -15.83
N GLN A 197 1.70 3.97 -16.37
CA GLN A 197 1.71 5.26 -15.69
C GLN A 197 0.31 5.68 -15.20
N ARG A 198 -0.19 4.99 -14.17
CA ARG A 198 -1.48 5.27 -13.51
C ARG A 198 -1.51 4.69 -12.11
N ILE A 199 -2.40 5.20 -11.25
CA ILE A 199 -2.57 4.69 -9.87
C ILE A 199 -3.64 3.60 -9.74
N SER A 200 -4.49 3.40 -10.76
CA SER A 200 -5.47 2.30 -10.82
C SER A 200 -6.34 2.13 -9.56
N ASN A 201 -6.94 3.22 -9.08
CA ASN A 201 -7.83 3.22 -7.91
C ASN A 201 -7.13 2.77 -6.60
N PHE A 202 -5.80 2.85 -6.52
CA PHE A 202 -5.05 2.58 -5.29
C PHE A 202 -4.90 3.88 -4.48
N LEU A 203 -5.12 3.82 -3.16
CA LEU A 203 -4.88 4.88 -2.16
C LEU A 203 -5.17 6.32 -2.65
N ILE A 204 -6.31 6.53 -3.31
CA ILE A 204 -6.58 7.78 -4.04
C ILE A 204 -6.68 9.02 -3.14
N TRP A 205 -7.06 8.84 -1.87
CA TRP A 205 -7.09 9.91 -0.88
C TRP A 205 -5.69 10.15 -0.32
N GLN A 206 -5.03 9.08 0.12
CA GLN A 206 -3.78 9.14 0.86
C GLN A 206 -2.59 9.58 0.00
N MET A 207 -2.65 9.42 -1.32
CA MET A 207 -1.54 9.77 -2.23
C MET A 207 -1.62 11.19 -2.80
N ALA A 208 -2.38 12.10 -2.19
CA ALA A 208 -2.59 13.46 -2.70
C ALA A 208 -1.28 14.23 -2.96
N TYR A 209 -0.27 14.06 -2.10
CA TYR A 209 1.07 14.68 -2.23
C TYR A 209 2.21 13.65 -2.30
N ALA A 210 1.91 12.39 -2.63
CA ALA A 210 2.93 11.36 -2.77
C ALA A 210 3.75 11.56 -4.06
N GLU A 211 5.05 11.23 -4.00
CA GLU A 211 5.91 11.20 -5.18
C GLU A 211 5.67 9.92 -5.99
N PHE A 212 5.57 10.04 -7.32
CA PHE A 212 5.22 8.90 -8.19
C PHE A 212 6.41 8.42 -9.01
N TYR A 213 6.90 7.22 -8.67
CA TYR A 213 7.96 6.53 -9.41
C TYR A 213 7.38 5.39 -10.26
N PHE A 214 7.48 5.54 -11.58
CA PHE A 214 7.07 4.52 -12.54
C PHE A 214 8.29 3.83 -13.14
N THR A 215 8.26 2.50 -13.24
CA THR A 215 9.37 1.73 -13.82
C THR A 215 8.89 0.65 -14.79
N ASP A 216 9.66 0.44 -15.86
CA ASP A 216 9.42 -0.62 -16.85
C ASP A 216 9.78 -2.02 -16.34
N ARG A 217 10.48 -2.10 -15.20
CA ARG A 217 10.81 -3.38 -14.55
C ARG A 217 9.54 -4.10 -14.14
N TYR A 218 9.41 -5.38 -14.47
CA TYR A 218 8.28 -6.20 -14.02
C TYR A 218 8.45 -6.60 -12.56
N TRP A 219 7.34 -6.68 -11.82
CA TRP A 219 7.34 -7.04 -10.40
C TRP A 219 8.18 -8.29 -10.04
N PRO A 220 8.12 -9.41 -10.77
CA PRO A 220 8.97 -10.57 -10.46
C PRO A 220 10.48 -10.30 -10.47
N ASP A 221 10.93 -9.33 -11.28
CA ASP A 221 12.34 -8.92 -11.41
C ASP A 221 12.67 -7.71 -10.51
N PHE A 222 11.71 -7.15 -9.77
CA PHE A 222 11.93 -6.03 -8.85
C PHE A 222 12.56 -6.53 -7.54
N GLY A 223 13.61 -5.86 -7.06
CA GLY A 223 14.33 -6.23 -5.85
C GLY A 223 15.01 -5.04 -5.16
N ALA A 224 16.04 -5.33 -4.37
CA ALA A 224 16.73 -4.33 -3.57
C ALA A 224 17.40 -3.23 -4.41
N ALA A 225 17.97 -3.59 -5.57
CA ALA A 225 18.62 -2.62 -6.47
C ALA A 225 17.59 -1.66 -7.10
N GLU A 226 16.47 -2.17 -7.58
CA GLU A 226 15.40 -1.34 -8.16
C GLU A 226 14.73 -0.46 -7.09
N LEU A 227 14.55 -0.98 -5.87
CA LEU A 227 14.04 -0.21 -4.75
C LEU A 227 15.01 0.93 -4.37
N GLN A 228 16.31 0.65 -4.31
CA GLN A 228 17.32 1.66 -4.06
C GLN A 228 17.31 2.75 -5.14
N ALA A 229 17.20 2.38 -6.42
CA ALA A 229 17.09 3.34 -7.50
C ALA A 229 15.84 4.24 -7.38
N ALA A 230 14.72 3.69 -6.89
CA ALA A 230 13.53 4.48 -6.59
C ALA A 230 13.75 5.46 -5.42
N PHE A 231 14.50 5.05 -4.39
CA PHE A 231 14.85 5.92 -3.27
C PHE A 231 15.84 7.02 -3.68
N ASP A 232 16.83 6.69 -4.50
CA ASP A 232 17.78 7.67 -5.04
C ASP A 232 17.04 8.72 -5.87
N TRP A 233 16.08 8.29 -6.71
CA TRP A 233 15.20 9.22 -7.43
C TRP A 233 14.37 10.08 -6.48
N TYR A 234 13.76 9.48 -5.46
CA TYR A 234 12.91 10.16 -4.47
C TYR A 234 13.67 11.28 -3.73
N ARG A 235 14.95 11.06 -3.36
CA ARG A 235 15.80 12.08 -2.73
C ARG A 235 16.00 13.34 -3.58
N THR A 236 15.87 13.23 -4.90
CA THR A 236 16.01 14.39 -5.80
C THR A 236 14.76 15.25 -5.91
N ARG A 237 13.65 14.85 -5.28
CA ARG A 237 12.37 15.56 -5.38
C ARG A 237 12.31 16.71 -4.38
N GLU A 238 11.93 17.89 -4.87
CA GLU A 238 11.61 19.03 -4.01
C GLU A 238 10.11 19.01 -3.67
N ARG A 239 9.80 18.66 -2.43
CA ARG A 239 8.42 18.44 -1.96
C ARG A 239 7.90 19.71 -1.31
N ARG A 240 7.01 20.40 -2.01
CA ARG A 240 6.58 21.77 -1.67
C ARG A 240 5.30 21.85 -0.84
N PHE A 241 4.40 20.88 -0.93
CA PHE A 241 3.11 20.88 -0.20
C PHE A 241 2.35 22.22 -0.30
N GLY A 242 2.27 22.78 -1.51
CA GLY A 242 1.63 24.07 -1.78
C GLY A 242 2.50 25.31 -1.58
N ARG A 243 3.71 25.18 -1.03
CA ARG A 243 4.69 26.27 -0.88
C ARG A 243 5.48 26.54 -2.18
N THR A 244 6.24 27.62 -2.18
CA THR A 244 7.27 27.92 -3.19
C THR A 244 8.64 27.35 -2.79
N SER A 245 9.55 27.17 -3.74
CA SER A 245 10.92 26.71 -3.46
C SER A 245 11.68 27.67 -2.53
N ALA A 246 11.46 28.99 -2.67
CA ALA A 246 12.08 29.99 -1.80
C ALA A 246 11.73 29.78 -0.31
N GLN A 247 10.47 29.44 -0.01
CA GLN A 247 10.02 29.19 1.36
C GLN A 247 10.66 27.93 1.98
N LEU A 248 11.09 26.97 1.17
CA LEU A 248 11.78 25.77 1.68
C LEU A 248 13.23 26.09 2.09
N HIS A 249 13.89 26.97 1.35
CA HIS A 249 15.28 27.36 1.65
C HIS A 249 15.39 28.22 2.90
N GLU A 250 14.38 29.04 3.22
CA GLU A 250 14.35 29.84 4.44
C GLU A 250 14.14 29.00 5.71
N ASP A 251 13.35 27.92 5.61
CA ASP A 251 13.11 26.98 6.72
C ASP A 251 14.35 26.11 7.02
N GLY A 252 15.16 25.79 6.01
CA GLY A 252 16.39 24.99 6.16
C GLY A 252 17.64 25.76 6.59
N ALA A 253 17.57 27.10 6.65
CA ALA A 253 18.70 27.97 7.05
C ALA A 253 18.63 28.42 8.52
N LYS A 254 17.62 27.97 9.27
CA LYS A 254 17.46 28.16 10.72
C LYS A 254 17.82 26.90 11.47
#